data_AF-A1DAC8-F1
#
_entry.id   AF-A1DAC8-F1
#
_cell.length_a   1.000
_cell.length_b   1.000
_cell.length_c   1.000
_cell.angle_alpha   90.00
_cell.angle_beta   90.00
_cell.angle_gamma   90.00
#
_symmetry.space_group_name_H-M   'P 1'
#
loop_
_entity.id
_entity.type
_entity.pdbx_description
1 polymer ?
#
loop_
_entity_poly.entity_id
_entity_poly.type
_entity_poly.pdbx_seq_one_letter_code
_entity_poly.pdbx_strand_id
1 'polypeptide(L)'
;MRWTAHMKECLEVLTERKETPNDAVLVQLVQIQLVVDKVIRRSWDESGLAAEDSPRLPTSFFIQTMQHQLQSIRSQIPPELANNKVVLFHLYQAEVTVYESALSRSATRVENVDVTRISHLYACLSATKNWLDLLLTLGPEEYVFLPVTIIFQVSHCLGTLFYLSTFDYPGWDKEAVTRTADLQSISQEVIDRLESVAEAAGIQNEGTDGDSWSKAARILPKLQASWASRLPNAVAIGENTDGQSSALPSVDEDFLEAYLNWPDVWLMESWMQATQNGL
;
A
#
# COMPACT_ATOMS: atom_id res chain seq x y z
N MET A 1 -12.54 13.61 6.10
CA MET A 1 -13.80 14.35 5.89
C MET A 1 -14.96 13.35 5.95
N ARG A 2 -16.12 13.68 6.53
CA ARG A 2 -17.24 12.72 6.64
C ARG A 2 -18.12 12.77 5.38
N TRP A 3 -18.44 11.61 4.80
CA TRP A 3 -19.42 11.49 3.71
C TRP A 3 -20.80 12.04 4.13
N THR A 4 -21.42 12.86 3.28
CA THR A 4 -22.67 13.58 3.58
C THR A 4 -23.81 13.18 2.64
N ALA A 5 -25.06 13.50 3.03
CA ALA A 5 -26.23 13.31 2.17
C ALA A 5 -26.09 14.08 0.85
N HIS A 6 -25.56 15.31 0.90
CA HIS A 6 -25.32 16.11 -0.30
C HIS A 6 -24.32 15.44 -1.27
N MET A 7 -23.23 14.86 -0.77
CA MET A 7 -22.27 14.13 -1.61
C MET A 7 -22.91 12.90 -2.27
N LYS A 8 -23.84 12.24 -1.58
CA LYS A 8 -24.63 11.14 -2.14
C LYS A 8 -25.53 11.62 -3.27
N GLU A 9 -26.26 12.72 -3.08
CA GLU A 9 -27.09 13.34 -4.13
C GLU A 9 -26.22 13.73 -5.34
N CYS A 10 -25.04 14.32 -5.13
CA CYS A 10 -24.10 14.63 -6.22
C CYS A 10 -23.68 13.36 -6.99
N LEU A 11 -23.38 12.27 -6.29
CA LEU A 11 -23.01 10.99 -6.91
C LEU A 11 -24.17 10.39 -7.72
N GLU A 12 -25.40 10.50 -7.22
CA GLU A 12 -26.62 10.08 -7.93
C GLU A 12 -26.80 10.88 -9.22
N VAL A 13 -26.65 12.21 -9.17
CA VAL A 13 -26.72 13.08 -10.36
C VAL A 13 -25.65 12.73 -11.40
N LEU A 14 -24.40 12.48 -10.99
CA LEU A 14 -23.32 12.06 -11.90
C LEU A 14 -23.63 10.71 -12.56
N THR A 15 -24.25 9.80 -11.81
CA THR A 15 -24.63 8.48 -12.31
C THR A 15 -25.77 8.56 -13.33
N GLU A 16 -26.74 9.45 -13.13
CA GLU A 16 -27.91 9.60 -14.00
C GLU A 16 -27.62 10.42 -15.26
N ARG A 17 -26.95 11.56 -15.13
CA ARG A 17 -26.79 12.52 -16.24
C ARG A 17 -25.68 12.14 -17.20
N LYS A 18 -24.57 11.58 -16.71
CA LYS A 18 -23.41 11.14 -17.49
C LYS A 18 -23.00 12.19 -18.55
N GLU A 19 -22.81 13.43 -18.11
CA GLU A 19 -22.50 14.56 -18.98
C GLU A 19 -21.13 14.37 -19.66
N THR A 20 -20.19 13.71 -18.96
CA THR A 20 -18.88 13.35 -19.51
C THR A 20 -18.50 11.90 -19.26
N PRO A 21 -17.60 11.28 -20.07
CA PRO A 21 -17.05 9.96 -19.78
C PRO A 21 -16.33 9.88 -18.42
N ASN A 22 -15.81 11.00 -17.92
CA ASN A 22 -15.13 11.08 -16.62
C ASN A 22 -16.11 10.99 -15.44
N ASP A 23 -17.39 11.27 -15.64
CA ASP A 23 -18.41 11.12 -14.60
C ASP A 23 -18.51 9.66 -14.15
N ALA A 24 -18.50 8.74 -15.12
CA ALA A 24 -18.52 7.31 -14.84
C ALA A 24 -17.26 6.86 -14.09
N VAL A 25 -16.09 7.39 -14.45
CA VAL A 25 -14.83 7.14 -13.72
C VAL A 25 -14.95 7.63 -12.28
N LEU A 26 -15.36 8.89 -12.09
CA LEU A 26 -15.48 9.51 -10.77
C LEU A 26 -16.47 8.73 -9.88
N VAL A 27 -17.59 8.26 -10.45
CA VAL A 27 -18.54 7.43 -9.71
C VAL A 27 -17.88 6.16 -9.16
N GLN A 28 -17.09 5.46 -9.99
CA GLN A 28 -16.36 4.26 -9.53
C GLN A 28 -15.34 4.61 -8.44
N LEU A 29 -14.56 5.68 -8.63
CA LEU A 29 -13.54 6.10 -7.65
C LEU A 29 -14.17 6.42 -6.29
N VAL A 30 -15.30 7.14 -6.28
CA VAL A 30 -16.02 7.47 -5.04
C VAL A 30 -16.55 6.21 -4.35
N GLN A 31 -17.16 5.29 -5.10
CA GLN A 31 -17.67 4.04 -4.55
C GLN A 31 -16.57 3.19 -3.91
N ILE A 32 -15.42 3.08 -4.57
CA ILE A 32 -14.24 2.38 -4.04
C ILE A 32 -13.72 3.09 -2.78
N GLN A 33 -13.57 4.42 -2.82
CA GLN A 33 -13.08 5.21 -1.69
C GLN A 33 -14.00 5.12 -0.47
N LEU A 34 -15.31 4.96 -0.65
CA LEU A 34 -16.25 4.75 0.46
C LEU A 34 -16.04 3.43 1.19
N VAL A 35 -15.49 2.41 0.53
CA VAL A 35 -15.08 1.17 1.20
C VAL A 35 -13.79 1.42 1.98
N VAL A 36 -12.80 2.07 1.36
CA VAL A 36 -11.54 2.43 2.01
C VAL A 36 -11.75 3.29 3.27
N ASP A 37 -12.63 4.29 3.21
CA ASP A 37 -12.97 5.16 4.36
C ASP A 37 -13.52 4.35 5.54
N LYS A 38 -14.27 3.26 5.30
CA LYS A 38 -14.74 2.38 6.38
C LYS A 38 -13.60 1.62 7.05
N VAL A 39 -12.62 1.17 6.27
CA VAL A 39 -11.41 0.49 6.79
C VAL A 39 -10.58 1.46 7.62
N ILE A 40 -10.33 2.66 7.11
CA ILE A 40 -9.57 3.71 7.81
C ILE A 40 -10.23 4.08 9.13
N ARG A 41 -11.55 4.32 9.13
CA ARG A 41 -12.28 4.65 10.36
C ARG A 41 -12.20 3.54 11.39
N ARG A 42 -12.31 2.27 10.96
CA ARG A 42 -12.15 1.12 11.85
C ARG A 42 -10.75 1.11 12.48
N SER A 43 -9.70 1.36 11.69
CA SER A 43 -8.33 1.42 12.21
C SER A 43 -8.17 2.53 13.26
N TRP A 44 -8.80 3.69 13.07
CA TRP A 44 -8.77 4.76 14.07
C TRP A 44 -9.50 4.37 15.36
N ASP A 45 -10.67 3.75 15.25
CA ASP A 45 -11.44 3.25 16.40
C ASP A 45 -10.68 2.15 17.17
N GLU A 46 -9.80 1.38 16.50
CA GLU A 46 -8.92 0.38 17.13
C GLU A 46 -7.71 1.02 17.84
N SER A 47 -7.19 2.14 17.33
CA SER A 47 -6.04 2.85 17.91
C SER A 47 -6.37 3.79 19.08
N GLY A 48 -7.64 4.19 19.24
CA GLY A 48 -8.07 5.13 20.27
C GLY A 48 -8.32 4.50 21.66
N LEU A 49 -8.17 5.30 22.72
CA LEU A 49 -8.47 4.93 24.12
C LEU A 49 -9.98 4.69 24.42
N ALA A 50 -10.87 4.90 23.45
CA ALA A 50 -12.34 4.80 23.60
C ALA A 50 -12.86 3.34 23.55
N ALA A 51 -11.97 2.39 23.79
CA ALA A 51 -11.98 1.08 23.18
C ALA A 51 -12.49 -0.07 24.07
N GLU A 52 -12.90 0.19 25.31
CA GLU A 52 -13.07 -0.91 26.27
C GLU A 52 -14.51 -1.49 26.32
N ASP A 53 -15.55 -0.75 25.90
CA ASP A 53 -16.94 -1.14 26.24
C ASP A 53 -17.92 -1.38 25.06
N SER A 54 -17.47 -1.38 23.80
CA SER A 54 -18.37 -1.65 22.66
C SER A 54 -18.10 -3.00 21.98
N PRO A 55 -19.13 -3.83 21.72
CA PRO A 55 -18.96 -5.10 21.01
C PRO A 55 -18.45 -4.84 19.59
N ARG A 56 -17.22 -5.28 19.31
CA ARG A 56 -16.58 -5.13 18.00
C ARG A 56 -16.88 -6.32 17.09
N LEU A 57 -17.06 -6.05 15.80
CA LEU A 57 -17.08 -7.12 14.80
C LEU A 57 -15.68 -7.74 14.67
N PRO A 58 -15.57 -9.08 14.62
CA PRO A 58 -14.31 -9.77 14.30
C PRO A 58 -13.70 -9.28 12.99
N THR A 59 -12.37 -9.13 12.95
CA THR A 59 -11.63 -8.62 11.78
C THR A 59 -11.91 -9.45 10.52
N SER A 60 -12.00 -10.77 10.64
CA SER A 60 -12.32 -11.67 9.53
C SER A 60 -13.68 -11.37 8.90
N PHE A 61 -14.71 -11.15 9.72
CA PHE A 61 -16.04 -10.79 9.24
C PHE A 61 -16.07 -9.39 8.60
N PHE A 62 -15.33 -8.45 9.17
CA PHE A 62 -15.19 -7.11 8.61
C PHE A 62 -14.53 -7.15 7.22
N ILE A 63 -13.40 -7.85 7.09
CA ILE A 63 -12.71 -8.08 5.81
C ILE A 63 -13.68 -8.68 4.79
N GLN A 64 -14.40 -9.74 5.16
CA GLN A 64 -15.38 -10.39 4.27
C GLN A 64 -16.48 -9.43 3.80
N THR A 65 -16.97 -8.57 4.69
CA THR A 65 -17.98 -7.56 4.34
C THR A 65 -17.42 -6.54 3.32
N MET A 66 -16.19 -6.07 3.51
CA MET A 66 -15.55 -5.14 2.59
C MET A 66 -15.21 -5.80 1.25
N GLN A 67 -14.74 -7.04 1.25
CA GLN A 67 -14.52 -7.84 0.04
C GLN A 67 -15.80 -7.96 -0.79
N HIS A 68 -16.94 -8.29 -0.17
CA HIS A 68 -18.22 -8.37 -0.88
C HIS A 68 -18.64 -7.03 -1.49
N GLN A 69 -18.39 -5.91 -0.81
CA GLN A 69 -18.67 -4.58 -1.35
C GLN A 69 -17.78 -4.27 -2.56
N LEU A 70 -16.47 -4.54 -2.49
CA LEU A 70 -15.55 -4.36 -3.62
C LEU A 70 -15.92 -5.26 -4.81
N GLN A 71 -16.31 -6.51 -4.56
CA GLN A 71 -16.78 -7.42 -5.62
C GLN A 71 -18.05 -6.91 -6.28
N SER A 72 -19.00 -6.39 -5.49
CA SER A 72 -20.22 -5.77 -6.03
C SER A 72 -19.88 -4.59 -6.92
N ILE A 73 -19.00 -3.69 -6.47
CA ILE A 73 -18.55 -2.54 -7.27
C ILE A 73 -17.90 -3.03 -8.57
N ARG A 74 -16.96 -3.99 -8.47
CA ARG A 74 -16.27 -4.58 -9.63
C ARG A 74 -17.24 -5.17 -10.65
N SER A 75 -18.30 -5.85 -10.20
CA SER A 75 -19.33 -6.43 -11.08
C SER A 75 -20.21 -5.38 -11.78
N GLN A 76 -20.25 -4.16 -11.24
CA GLN A 76 -21.04 -3.04 -11.76
C GLN A 76 -20.20 -2.05 -12.59
N ILE A 77 -18.89 -2.28 -12.72
CA ILE A 77 -18.02 -1.46 -13.58
C ILE A 77 -18.52 -1.60 -15.03
N PRO A 78 -18.88 -0.48 -15.70
CA PRO A 78 -19.26 -0.52 -17.10
C PRO A 78 -18.16 -1.12 -17.99
N PRO A 79 -18.50 -1.87 -19.05
CA PRO A 79 -17.50 -2.48 -19.93
C PRO A 79 -16.50 -1.48 -20.51
N GLU A 80 -16.90 -0.22 -20.73
CA GLU A 80 -16.00 0.83 -21.23
C GLU A 80 -14.90 1.19 -20.23
N LEU A 81 -15.12 0.94 -18.94
CA LEU A 81 -14.18 1.24 -17.85
C LEU A 81 -13.41 0.01 -17.38
N ALA A 82 -13.66 -1.18 -17.91
CA ALA A 82 -13.05 -2.42 -17.45
C ALA A 82 -11.50 -2.40 -17.49
N ASN A 83 -10.94 -1.67 -18.46
CA ASN A 83 -9.49 -1.49 -18.63
C ASN A 83 -9.01 -0.08 -18.27
N ASN A 84 -9.83 0.73 -17.60
CA ASN A 84 -9.42 2.06 -17.18
C ASN A 84 -8.39 1.94 -16.04
N LYS A 85 -7.13 2.30 -16.33
CA LYS A 85 -6.01 2.12 -15.39
C LYS A 85 -6.24 2.84 -14.05
N VAL A 86 -6.84 4.04 -14.05
CA VAL A 86 -7.12 4.80 -12.82
C VAL A 86 -8.12 4.05 -11.94
N VAL A 87 -9.21 3.53 -12.51
CA VAL A 87 -10.17 2.70 -11.76
C VAL A 87 -9.51 1.45 -11.20
N LEU A 88 -8.67 0.78 -12.00
CA LEU A 88 -7.95 -0.42 -11.57
C LEU A 88 -6.95 -0.14 -10.44
N PHE A 89 -6.19 0.95 -10.51
CA PHE A 89 -5.29 1.36 -9.42
C PHE A 89 -6.04 1.54 -8.11
N HIS A 90 -7.15 2.30 -8.13
CA HIS A 90 -7.96 2.51 -6.94
C HIS A 90 -8.60 1.21 -6.43
N LEU A 91 -9.04 0.32 -7.33
CA LEU A 91 -9.63 -0.96 -6.95
C LEU A 91 -8.61 -1.87 -6.26
N TYR A 92 -7.44 -2.06 -6.86
CA TYR A 92 -6.37 -2.88 -6.27
C TYR A 92 -5.86 -2.26 -4.98
N GLN A 93 -5.72 -0.93 -4.90
CA GLN A 93 -5.36 -0.25 -3.65
C GLN A 93 -6.39 -0.51 -2.55
N ALA A 94 -7.69 -0.47 -2.87
CA ALA A 94 -8.73 -0.77 -1.89
C ALA A 94 -8.70 -2.23 -1.43
N GLU A 95 -8.40 -3.17 -2.32
CA GLU A 95 -8.17 -4.57 -1.96
C GLU A 95 -6.97 -4.69 -0.99
N VAL A 96 -5.84 -4.03 -1.30
CA VAL A 96 -4.67 -4.00 -0.40
C VAL A 96 -5.07 -3.49 0.98
N THR A 97 -5.65 -2.29 1.07
CA THR A 97 -6.04 -1.68 2.36
C THR A 97 -7.01 -2.55 3.18
N VAL A 98 -7.94 -3.26 2.53
CA VAL A 98 -8.84 -4.19 3.22
C VAL A 98 -8.07 -5.36 3.82
N TYR A 99 -7.20 -6.01 3.04
CA TYR A 99 -6.48 -7.20 3.50
C TYR A 99 -5.34 -6.91 4.45
N GLU A 100 -4.78 -5.70 4.44
CA GLU A 100 -3.79 -5.25 5.41
C GLU A 100 -4.31 -5.30 6.85
N SER A 101 -5.63 -5.26 7.05
CA SER A 101 -6.22 -5.51 8.36
C SER A 101 -5.79 -6.87 8.96
N ALA A 102 -5.42 -7.86 8.13
CA ALA A 102 -4.88 -9.15 8.54
C ALA A 102 -3.41 -9.10 9.01
N LEU A 103 -2.67 -8.03 8.70
CA LEU A 103 -1.31 -7.79 9.22
C LEU A 103 -1.32 -7.34 10.68
N SER A 104 -2.48 -6.90 11.21
CA SER A 104 -2.62 -6.41 12.59
C SER A 104 -2.21 -7.46 13.62
N ARG A 105 -1.24 -7.12 14.46
CA ARG A 105 -0.81 -8.02 15.55
C ARG A 105 -1.91 -8.05 16.59
N SER A 106 -2.82 -9.03 16.48
CA SER A 106 -3.78 -9.30 17.56
C SER A 106 -3.02 -9.54 18.86
N ALA A 107 -3.39 -8.82 19.93
CA ALA A 107 -2.84 -9.02 21.27
C ALA A 107 -3.19 -10.40 21.85
N THR A 108 -4.21 -11.06 21.31
CA THR A 108 -4.51 -12.45 21.64
C THR A 108 -3.52 -13.38 20.97
N ARG A 109 -2.71 -14.04 21.80
CA ARG A 109 -1.88 -15.18 21.40
C ARG A 109 -2.81 -16.28 20.89
N VAL A 110 -2.99 -16.36 19.57
CA VAL A 110 -3.74 -17.46 18.97
C VAL A 110 -2.84 -18.69 19.10
N GLU A 111 -3.23 -19.64 19.95
CA GLU A 111 -2.48 -20.88 20.17
C GLU A 111 -2.47 -21.78 18.92
N ASN A 112 -3.36 -21.52 17.96
CA ASN A 112 -3.53 -22.26 16.71
C ASN A 112 -3.32 -21.39 15.47
N VAL A 113 -2.88 -22.00 14.37
CA VAL A 113 -2.76 -21.35 13.06
C VAL A 113 -4.16 -20.93 12.58
N ASP A 114 -4.36 -19.62 12.33
CA ASP A 114 -5.59 -19.10 11.72
C ASP A 114 -5.48 -19.14 10.19
N VAL A 115 -6.04 -20.19 9.59
CA VAL A 115 -6.07 -20.38 8.13
C VAL A 115 -6.81 -19.23 7.43
N THR A 116 -7.82 -18.65 8.06
CA THR A 116 -8.57 -17.51 7.49
C THR A 116 -7.66 -16.30 7.40
N ARG A 117 -6.88 -16.02 8.44
CA ARG A 117 -5.89 -14.95 8.42
C ARG A 117 -4.82 -15.18 7.35
N ILE A 118 -4.29 -16.41 7.24
CA ILE A 118 -3.32 -16.75 6.18
C ILE A 118 -3.93 -16.50 4.80
N SER A 119 -5.19 -16.89 4.57
CA SER A 119 -5.87 -16.64 3.30
C SER A 119 -5.97 -15.14 2.96
N HIS A 120 -6.23 -14.29 3.96
CA HIS A 120 -6.24 -12.84 3.79
C HIS A 120 -4.83 -12.28 3.52
N LEU A 121 -3.77 -12.83 4.12
CA LEU A 121 -2.39 -12.42 3.82
C LEU A 121 -2.01 -12.72 2.36
N TYR A 122 -2.39 -13.89 1.83
CA TYR A 122 -2.19 -14.20 0.42
C TYR A 122 -3.05 -13.33 -0.51
N ALA A 123 -4.27 -12.99 -0.09
CA ALA A 123 -5.09 -12.05 -0.84
C ALA A 123 -4.48 -10.64 -0.85
N CYS A 124 -3.88 -10.19 0.27
CA CYS A 124 -3.09 -8.96 0.35
C CYS A 124 -1.93 -8.99 -0.64
N LEU A 125 -1.11 -10.05 -0.60
CA LEU A 125 0.01 -10.25 -1.52
C LEU A 125 -0.43 -10.19 -2.99
N SER A 126 -1.52 -10.88 -3.34
CA SER A 126 -2.04 -10.87 -4.71
C SER A 126 -2.51 -9.48 -5.13
N ALA A 127 -3.19 -8.74 -4.25
CA ALA A 127 -3.65 -7.38 -4.55
C ALA A 127 -2.47 -6.41 -4.72
N THR A 128 -1.49 -6.47 -3.82
CA THR A 128 -0.26 -5.66 -3.89
C THR A 128 0.52 -5.95 -5.17
N LYS A 129 0.66 -7.24 -5.53
CA LYS A 129 1.28 -7.63 -6.80
C LYS A 129 0.53 -7.07 -8.00
N ASN A 130 -0.79 -7.26 -8.06
CA ASN A 130 -1.60 -6.77 -9.18
C ASN A 130 -1.48 -5.24 -9.35
N TRP A 131 -1.41 -4.50 -8.24
CA TRP A 131 -1.20 -3.05 -8.26
C TRP A 131 0.18 -2.68 -8.83
N LEU A 132 1.25 -3.34 -8.36
CA LEU A 132 2.63 -3.10 -8.84
C LEU A 132 2.80 -3.53 -10.30
N ASP A 133 2.25 -4.67 -10.70
CA ASP A 133 2.25 -5.12 -12.08
C ASP A 133 1.54 -4.10 -12.99
N LEU A 134 0.39 -3.57 -12.57
CA LEU A 134 -0.33 -2.52 -13.30
C LEU A 134 0.52 -1.26 -13.45
N LEU A 135 1.22 -0.83 -12.40
CA LEU A 135 2.15 0.30 -12.47
C LEU A 135 3.24 0.05 -13.52
N LEU A 136 3.83 -1.14 -13.52
CA LEU A 136 4.92 -1.51 -14.42
C LEU A 136 4.48 -1.71 -15.88
N THR A 137 3.17 -1.85 -16.14
CA THR A 137 2.62 -1.83 -17.51
C THR A 137 2.61 -0.44 -18.16
N LEU A 138 2.82 0.63 -17.38
CA LEU A 138 2.86 1.99 -17.88
C LEU A 138 4.18 2.28 -18.61
N GLY A 139 4.11 2.99 -19.73
CA GLY A 139 5.28 3.60 -20.35
C GLY A 139 5.89 4.67 -19.42
N PRO A 140 7.21 4.91 -19.41
CA PRO A 140 7.83 5.94 -18.57
C PRO A 140 7.21 7.33 -18.75
N GLU A 141 6.82 7.70 -19.98
CA GLU A 141 6.13 8.94 -20.30
C GLU A 141 4.70 9.03 -19.74
N GLU A 142 4.07 7.90 -19.39
CA GLU A 142 2.72 7.91 -18.79
C GLU A 142 2.77 8.35 -17.31
N TYR A 143 3.92 8.21 -16.64
CA TYR A 143 4.07 8.53 -15.21
C TYR A 143 3.78 10.00 -14.92
N VAL A 144 4.12 10.93 -15.84
CA VAL A 144 3.87 12.38 -15.65
C VAL A 144 2.39 12.73 -15.63
N PHE A 145 1.52 11.85 -16.12
CA PHE A 145 0.06 12.04 -16.13
C PHE A 145 -0.63 11.35 -14.95
N LEU A 146 0.13 10.63 -14.11
CA LEU A 146 -0.46 9.96 -12.96
C LEU A 146 -0.96 10.98 -11.93
N PRO A 147 -2.21 10.82 -11.45
CA PRO A 147 -2.69 11.53 -10.29
C PRO A 147 -1.75 11.34 -9.11
N VAL A 148 -1.53 12.42 -8.36
CA VAL A 148 -0.64 12.41 -7.19
C VAL A 148 -1.04 11.34 -6.17
N THR A 149 -2.33 11.01 -6.08
CA THR A 149 -2.86 9.93 -5.23
C THR A 149 -2.30 8.56 -5.59
N ILE A 150 -2.12 8.26 -6.88
CA ILE A 150 -1.53 7.00 -7.35
C ILE A 150 -0.03 6.98 -7.07
N ILE A 151 0.65 8.12 -7.17
CA ILE A 151 2.07 8.23 -6.82
C ILE A 151 2.30 7.85 -5.34
N PHE A 152 1.43 8.26 -4.41
CA PHE A 152 1.55 7.84 -3.00
C PHE A 152 1.30 6.36 -2.77
N GLN A 153 0.44 5.75 -3.58
CA GLN A 153 0.16 4.32 -3.49
C GLN A 153 1.38 3.46 -3.85
N VAL A 154 2.36 3.99 -4.61
CA VAL A 154 3.63 3.28 -4.89
C VAL A 154 4.34 2.94 -3.58
N SER A 155 4.56 3.95 -2.74
CA SER A 155 5.23 3.79 -1.46
C SER A 155 4.45 2.85 -0.54
N HIS A 156 3.12 2.99 -0.52
CA HIS A 156 2.25 2.11 0.24
C HIS A 156 2.42 0.65 -0.19
N CYS A 157 2.26 0.34 -1.49
CA CYS A 157 2.34 -1.03 -2.00
C CYS A 157 3.73 -1.66 -1.82
N LEU A 158 4.82 -0.89 -2.02
CA LEU A 158 6.17 -1.37 -1.74
C LEU A 158 6.36 -1.64 -0.24
N GLY A 159 5.82 -0.77 0.62
CA GLY A 159 5.78 -0.97 2.06
C GLY A 159 5.02 -2.25 2.44
N THR A 160 3.80 -2.45 1.93
CA THR A 160 3.01 -3.66 2.16
C THR A 160 3.77 -4.92 1.75
N LEU A 161 4.41 -4.90 0.57
CA LEU A 161 5.19 -6.03 0.08
C LEU A 161 6.41 -6.31 0.98
N PHE A 162 7.08 -5.27 1.45
CA PHE A 162 8.15 -5.40 2.44
C PHE A 162 7.65 -6.01 3.76
N TYR A 163 6.51 -5.55 4.27
CA TYR A 163 5.89 -6.13 5.45
C TYR A 163 5.57 -7.60 5.23
N LEU A 164 4.89 -7.98 4.14
CA LEU A 164 4.57 -9.38 3.82
C LEU A 164 5.83 -10.26 3.72
N SER A 165 6.94 -9.72 3.19
CA SER A 165 8.22 -10.43 3.04
C SER A 165 8.94 -10.68 4.36
N THR A 166 8.68 -9.84 5.37
CA THR A 166 9.33 -9.90 6.70
C THR A 166 8.37 -10.33 7.81
N PHE A 167 7.07 -10.48 7.51
CA PHE A 167 6.04 -10.79 8.46
C PHE A 167 6.29 -12.16 9.09
N ASP A 168 6.25 -12.23 10.41
CA ASP A 168 6.47 -13.46 11.15
C ASP A 168 5.14 -13.92 11.78
N TYR A 169 4.59 -14.98 11.20
CA TYR A 169 3.33 -15.57 11.65
C TYR A 169 3.34 -17.09 11.42
N PRO A 170 2.87 -17.90 12.39
CA PRO A 170 2.81 -19.36 12.22
C PRO A 170 2.04 -19.77 10.95
N GLY A 171 2.70 -20.52 10.06
CA GLY A 171 2.13 -20.99 8.80
C GLY A 171 2.20 -20.00 7.62
N TRP A 172 2.76 -18.81 7.82
CA TRP A 172 3.06 -17.89 6.72
C TRP A 172 4.36 -18.30 6.00
N ASP A 173 4.29 -18.47 4.68
CA ASP A 173 5.44 -18.86 3.84
C ASP A 173 6.07 -17.60 3.22
N LYS A 174 7.15 -17.12 3.84
CA LYS A 174 7.93 -15.97 3.34
C LYS A 174 8.59 -16.25 1.98
N GLU A 175 8.93 -17.51 1.68
CA GLU A 175 9.48 -17.86 0.37
C GLU A 175 8.41 -17.84 -0.73
N ALA A 176 7.16 -18.17 -0.41
CA ALA A 176 6.04 -17.98 -1.33
C ALA A 176 5.84 -16.51 -1.70
N VAL A 177 6.10 -15.57 -0.78
CA VAL A 177 6.07 -14.13 -1.06
C VAL A 177 7.10 -13.78 -2.14
N THR A 178 8.37 -14.15 -1.92
CA THR A 178 9.46 -13.93 -2.89
C THR A 178 9.17 -14.57 -4.25
N ARG A 179 8.62 -15.81 -4.28
CA ARG A 179 8.25 -16.49 -5.53
C ARG A 179 7.12 -15.78 -6.29
N THR A 180 6.21 -15.12 -5.58
CA THR A 180 5.05 -14.46 -6.18
C THR A 180 5.38 -13.03 -6.60
N ALA A 181 5.99 -12.26 -5.70
CA ALA A 181 6.34 -10.86 -5.86
C ALA A 181 7.68 -10.60 -5.16
N ASP A 182 8.78 -10.76 -5.89
CA ASP A 182 10.11 -10.47 -5.33
C ASP A 182 10.30 -8.96 -5.13
N LEU A 183 10.39 -8.55 -3.87
CA LEU A 183 10.52 -7.13 -3.51
C LEU A 183 11.72 -6.47 -4.18
N GLN A 184 12.86 -7.16 -4.24
CA GLN A 184 14.10 -6.59 -4.79
C GLN A 184 13.98 -6.38 -6.29
N SER A 185 13.52 -7.38 -7.04
CA SER A 185 13.28 -7.29 -8.48
C SER A 185 12.23 -6.23 -8.82
N ILE A 186 11.10 -6.20 -8.12
CA ILE A 186 10.02 -5.24 -8.41
C ILE A 186 10.48 -3.81 -8.08
N SER A 187 11.13 -3.60 -6.94
CA SER A 187 11.65 -2.27 -6.59
C SER A 187 12.72 -1.80 -7.58
N GLN A 188 13.56 -2.70 -8.09
CA GLN A 188 14.51 -2.36 -9.15
C GLN A 188 13.81 -1.92 -10.43
N GLU A 189 12.78 -2.64 -10.86
CA GLU A 189 12.04 -2.27 -12.08
C GLU A 189 11.33 -0.90 -11.90
N VAL A 190 10.81 -0.62 -10.70
CA VAL A 190 10.26 0.71 -10.38
C VAL A 190 11.36 1.78 -10.44
N ILE A 191 12.55 1.53 -9.89
CA ILE A 191 13.70 2.46 -9.98
C ILE A 191 14.02 2.75 -11.44
N ASP A 192 14.21 1.71 -12.27
CA ASP A 192 14.58 1.85 -13.68
C ASP A 192 13.53 2.65 -14.47
N ARG A 193 12.24 2.45 -14.15
CA ARG A 193 11.14 3.23 -14.72
C ARG A 193 11.25 4.70 -14.34
N LEU A 194 11.44 5.00 -13.05
CA LEU A 194 11.57 6.36 -12.52
C LEU A 194 12.75 7.12 -13.15
N GLU A 195 13.90 6.44 -13.34
CA GLU A 195 15.08 7.02 -14.02
C GLU A 195 14.79 7.41 -15.47
N SER A 196 13.93 6.65 -16.14
CA SER A 196 13.62 6.84 -17.56
C SER A 196 12.55 7.91 -17.82
N VAL A 197 11.78 8.33 -16.80
CA VAL A 197 10.63 9.23 -16.98
C VAL A 197 11.06 10.59 -17.55
N ALA A 198 12.12 11.18 -17.00
CA ALA A 198 12.55 12.52 -17.39
C ALA A 198 12.94 12.58 -18.87
N GLU A 199 13.71 11.61 -19.35
CA GLU A 199 14.10 11.49 -20.74
C GLU A 199 12.88 11.22 -21.64
N ALA A 200 12.05 10.24 -21.29
CA ALA A 200 10.89 9.85 -22.10
C ALA A 200 9.84 10.96 -22.22
N ALA A 201 9.64 11.75 -21.17
CA ALA A 201 8.71 12.88 -21.16
C ALA A 201 9.33 14.20 -21.66
N GLY A 202 10.61 14.23 -22.00
CA GLY A 202 11.31 15.43 -22.46
C GLY A 202 11.47 16.51 -21.38
N ILE A 203 11.56 16.11 -20.11
CA ILE A 203 11.75 17.02 -18.98
C ILE A 203 13.20 17.52 -18.98
N GLN A 204 13.37 18.84 -19.08
CA GLN A 204 14.67 19.49 -19.06
C GLN A 204 15.12 19.73 -17.61
N ASN A 205 16.11 18.96 -17.15
CA ASN A 205 16.69 19.06 -15.80
C ASN A 205 17.78 20.15 -15.70
N GLU A 206 17.50 21.34 -16.21
CA GLU A 206 18.48 22.44 -16.28
C GLU A 206 18.63 23.22 -14.96
N GLY A 207 17.77 22.95 -13.97
CA GLY A 207 17.81 23.56 -12.64
C GLY A 207 18.63 22.78 -11.61
N THR A 208 19.02 23.44 -10.51
CA THR A 208 19.81 22.84 -9.41
C THR A 208 19.09 21.70 -8.69
N ASP A 209 17.75 21.75 -8.66
CA ASP A 209 16.94 20.81 -7.91
C ASP A 209 16.71 19.50 -8.68
N GLY A 210 16.66 19.52 -10.01
CA GLY A 210 16.23 18.38 -10.84
C GLY A 210 14.76 17.99 -10.65
N ASP A 211 14.24 17.10 -11.50
CA ASP A 211 12.86 16.65 -11.48
C ASP A 211 12.56 15.64 -10.34
N SER A 212 11.28 15.55 -9.97
CA SER A 212 10.82 14.70 -8.87
C SER A 212 11.03 13.20 -9.12
N TRP A 213 11.01 12.75 -10.37
CA TRP A 213 11.20 11.33 -10.72
C TRP A 213 12.66 10.94 -10.57
N SER A 214 13.59 11.76 -11.08
CA SER A 214 15.03 11.58 -10.86
C SER A 214 15.43 11.70 -9.39
N LYS A 215 14.71 12.48 -8.58
CA LYS A 215 14.89 12.50 -7.12
C LYS A 215 14.43 11.18 -6.50
N ALA A 216 13.23 10.70 -6.83
CA ALA A 216 12.69 9.44 -6.33
C ALA A 216 13.60 8.25 -6.70
N ALA A 217 14.10 8.21 -7.93
CA ALA A 217 15.05 7.22 -8.41
C ALA A 217 16.39 7.19 -7.65
N ARG A 218 16.79 8.29 -7.00
CA ARG A 218 17.99 8.34 -6.15
C ARG A 218 17.73 7.90 -4.70
N ILE A 219 16.49 7.98 -4.24
CA ILE A 219 16.09 7.63 -2.87
C ILE A 219 15.74 6.14 -2.78
N LEU A 220 14.97 5.63 -3.74
CA LEU A 220 14.45 4.27 -3.71
C LEU A 220 15.54 3.17 -3.65
N PRO A 221 16.72 3.30 -4.31
CA PRO A 221 17.82 2.33 -4.14
C PRO A 221 18.35 2.24 -2.71
N LYS A 222 18.40 3.36 -1.97
CA LYS A 222 18.82 3.35 -0.56
C LYS A 222 17.84 2.55 0.29
N LEU A 223 16.55 2.75 0.03
CA LEU A 223 15.47 2.05 0.71
C LEU A 223 15.46 0.55 0.36
N GLN A 224 15.66 0.21 -0.91
CA GLN A 224 15.80 -1.16 -1.39
C GLN A 224 16.97 -1.89 -0.70
N ALA A 225 18.13 -1.24 -0.57
CA ALA A 225 19.28 -1.80 0.14
C ALA A 225 18.99 -2.01 1.63
N SER A 226 18.28 -1.07 2.27
CA SER A 226 17.82 -1.22 3.66
C SER A 226 16.89 -2.43 3.82
N TRP A 227 15.94 -2.61 2.91
CA TRP A 227 15.05 -3.78 2.91
C TRP A 227 15.82 -5.08 2.67
N ALA A 228 16.79 -5.10 1.75
CA ALA A 228 17.61 -6.27 1.46
C ALA A 228 18.29 -6.83 2.71
N SER A 229 18.79 -5.95 3.59
CA SER A 229 19.43 -6.34 4.85
C SER A 229 18.50 -7.04 5.85
N ARG A 230 17.18 -6.86 5.70
CA ARG A 230 16.13 -7.38 6.61
C ARG A 230 15.39 -8.59 6.04
N LEU A 231 15.67 -8.97 4.79
CA LEU A 231 15.05 -10.14 4.17
C LEU A 231 15.70 -11.44 4.70
N PRO A 232 14.95 -12.54 4.79
CA PRO A 232 15.46 -13.81 5.32
C PRO A 232 16.70 -14.35 4.58
N ASN A 233 16.88 -13.97 3.32
CA ASN A 233 17.97 -14.41 2.45
C ASN A 233 19.16 -13.42 2.40
N ALA A 234 19.19 -12.40 3.27
CA ALA A 234 20.36 -11.55 3.42
C ALA A 234 21.55 -12.44 3.79
N VAL A 235 22.48 -12.62 2.85
CA VAL A 235 23.67 -13.47 3.02
C VAL A 235 24.30 -13.11 4.37
N ALA A 236 24.40 -14.11 5.26
CA ALA A 236 25.17 -14.01 6.48
C ALA A 236 26.65 -13.81 6.08
N ILE A 237 27.04 -12.56 5.84
CA ILE A 237 28.43 -12.19 5.65
C ILE A 237 29.07 -12.23 7.04
N GLY A 238 29.64 -13.40 7.35
CA GLY A 238 30.72 -13.60 8.31
C GLY A 238 30.43 -13.23 9.76
N GLU A 239 30.19 -14.25 10.59
CA GLU A 239 30.60 -14.19 11.99
C GLU A 239 32.10 -13.87 12.05
N ASN A 240 32.44 -12.61 12.34
CA ASN A 240 33.67 -12.31 13.06
C ASN A 240 33.25 -11.82 14.44
N THR A 241 33.46 -12.70 15.42
CA THR A 241 33.56 -12.36 16.82
C THR A 241 34.56 -11.23 17.02
N ASP A 242 34.06 -10.04 17.34
CA ASP A 242 34.70 -9.17 18.32
C ASP A 242 33.64 -8.27 18.95
N GLY A 243 33.60 -8.32 20.28
CA GLY A 243 32.63 -7.61 21.10
C GLY A 243 32.78 -6.09 21.00
N GLN A 244 31.97 -5.47 20.15
CA GLN A 244 31.61 -4.06 20.25
C GLN A 244 30.11 -3.94 19.99
N SER A 245 29.40 -3.37 20.98
CA SER A 245 27.99 -3.02 20.94
C SER A 245 27.62 -2.35 19.62
N SER A 246 27.01 -3.10 18.69
CA SER A 246 26.50 -2.58 17.43
C SER A 246 25.20 -1.82 17.72
N ALA A 247 25.34 -0.53 18.03
CA ALA A 247 24.23 0.40 17.95
C ALA A 247 23.61 0.32 16.55
N LEU A 248 22.27 0.22 16.51
CA LEU A 248 21.46 0.31 15.30
C LEU A 248 21.92 1.53 14.46
N PRO A 249 22.21 1.40 13.16
CA PRO A 249 22.30 2.58 12.31
C PRO A 249 20.89 3.20 12.28
N SER A 250 20.80 4.41 12.81
CA SER A 250 19.59 5.24 12.81
C SER A 250 19.01 5.25 11.41
N VAL A 251 17.70 5.00 11.33
CA VAL A 251 16.94 5.27 10.11
C VAL A 251 17.23 6.71 9.71
N ASP A 252 17.62 6.92 8.44
CA ASP A 252 17.95 8.23 7.88
C ASP A 252 16.80 9.21 8.21
N GLU A 253 17.07 10.13 9.14
CA GLU A 253 16.08 11.07 9.70
C GLU A 253 15.45 11.90 8.58
N ASP A 254 16.21 12.21 7.52
CA ASP A 254 15.74 12.94 6.34
C ASP A 254 14.72 12.13 5.51
N PHE A 255 14.87 10.80 5.45
CA PHE A 255 13.91 9.91 4.77
C PHE A 255 12.64 9.75 5.60
N LEU A 256 12.77 9.56 6.90
CA LEU A 256 11.61 9.50 7.80
C LEU A 256 10.91 10.85 7.85
N GLU A 257 11.60 11.98 7.89
CA GLU A 257 10.95 13.29 7.86
C GLU A 257 10.27 13.56 6.51
N ALA A 258 10.87 13.20 5.37
CA ALA A 258 10.22 13.35 4.07
C ALA A 258 9.01 12.40 3.89
N TYR A 259 9.06 11.22 4.51
CA TYR A 259 7.99 10.24 4.52
C TYR A 259 6.86 10.62 5.50
N LEU A 260 7.20 10.90 6.77
CA LEU A 260 6.28 11.28 7.85
C LEU A 260 5.60 12.63 7.63
N ASN A 261 6.24 13.58 6.92
CA ASN A 261 5.64 14.88 6.60
C ASN A 261 4.71 14.84 5.37
N TRP A 262 4.48 13.67 4.74
CA TRP A 262 3.55 13.55 3.63
C TRP A 262 2.12 13.24 4.12
N PRO A 263 1.04 13.95 3.68
CA PRO A 263 -0.20 14.09 4.46
C PRO A 263 -1.01 12.83 4.80
N ASP A 264 -0.66 11.64 4.29
CA ASP A 264 -1.40 10.39 4.51
C ASP A 264 -0.57 9.26 5.16
N VAL A 265 0.65 9.53 5.65
CA VAL A 265 1.47 8.52 6.38
C VAL A 265 0.93 8.16 7.77
N TRP A 266 -0.08 8.87 8.26
CA TRP A 266 -0.74 8.60 9.54
C TRP A 266 -1.43 7.22 9.64
N LEU A 267 -1.65 6.52 8.51
CA LEU A 267 -2.13 5.12 8.52
C LEU A 267 -1.06 4.11 8.98
N MET A 268 0.22 4.49 8.95
CA MET A 268 1.35 3.65 9.39
C MET A 268 1.88 4.00 10.79
N GLU A 269 1.51 5.14 11.39
CA GLU A 269 2.04 5.55 12.70
C GLU A 269 1.66 4.58 13.84
N SER A 270 0.47 4.00 13.79
CA SER A 270 0.02 2.96 14.73
C SER A 270 0.88 1.69 14.68
N TRP A 271 1.66 1.50 13.61
CA TRP A 271 2.49 0.31 13.39
C TRP A 271 3.97 0.52 13.75
N MET A 272 4.47 1.77 13.75
CA MET A 272 5.83 2.09 14.18
C MET A 272 5.99 2.05 15.71
N GLN A 273 4.92 2.35 16.47
CA GLN A 273 4.97 2.29 17.94
C GLN A 273 5.06 0.84 18.47
N ALA A 274 4.54 -0.14 17.74
CA ALA A 274 4.60 -1.55 18.14
C ALA A 274 6.01 -2.15 18.05
N THR A 275 6.91 -1.54 17.28
CA THR A 275 8.34 -1.92 17.23
C THR A 275 9.21 -1.27 18.30
N GLN A 276 8.72 -0.23 18.98
CA GLN A 276 9.48 0.45 20.05
C GLN A 276 9.23 -0.12 21.45
N ASN A 277 8.09 -0.77 21.71
CA ASN A 277 7.73 -1.25 23.04
C ASN A 277 8.03 -2.74 23.29
N GLY A 278 9.04 -3.28 22.61
CA GLY A 278 9.50 -4.67 22.75
C GLY A 278 10.96 -4.76 23.15
N LEU A 279 11.34 -4.09 24.25
CA LEU A 279 12.49 -4.42 25.07
C LEU A 279 12.01 -4.74 26.49
#